data_AF-A0A8T7B0N7-F1
#
_entry.id   AF-A0A8T7B0N7-F1
#
_cell.length_a   1.000
_cell.length_b   1.000
_cell.length_c   1.000
_cell.angle_alpha   90.00
_cell.angle_beta   90.00
_cell.angle_gamma   90.00
#
_symmetry.space_group_name_H-M   'P 1'
#
loop_
_entity.id
_entity.type
_entity.pdbx_description
1 polymer ?
#
loop_
_entity_poly.entity_id
_entity_poly.type
_entity_poly.pdbx_seq_one_letter_code
_entity_poly.pdbx_strand_id
1 'polypeptide(L)'
;MRRSFTLVAVVLLSLGCDSQAPVTESAVTTLDIFGCEERIDYDDPNETTFHVCPGVADYQLIVRKVGSGRKSIDVVTPDGEIYPLDLQDTVSRDMIELSDEATWRVQSTDGKLLPVAVVVGVAVRGSLDDPTKITARYHTIARIAGSESCITTRLADNEVNAAQVEALADKAVNQPCLPALSGAPDPY
;
A
#
# COMPACT_ATOMS: atom_id res chain seq x y z
N MET A 1 -52.12 53.16 29.91
CA MET A 1 -51.11 52.10 30.07
C MET A 1 -50.84 51.47 28.70
N ARG A 2 -49.72 51.82 28.06
CA ARG A 2 -49.24 51.18 26.82
C ARG A 2 -47.91 50.52 27.14
N ARG A 3 -47.82 49.20 27.03
CA ARG A 3 -46.57 48.43 27.23
C ARG A 3 -46.03 48.07 25.84
N SER A 4 -44.93 48.69 25.46
CA SER A 4 -44.12 48.29 24.31
C SER A 4 -43.32 47.03 24.67
N PHE A 5 -43.44 45.99 23.84
CA PHE A 5 -42.57 44.81 23.89
C PHE A 5 -41.53 44.95 22.77
N THR A 6 -40.27 45.12 23.15
CA THR A 6 -39.13 45.10 22.21
C THR A 6 -38.65 43.65 22.10
N LEU A 7 -38.74 43.06 20.90
CA LEU A 7 -38.18 41.76 20.57
C LEU A 7 -36.69 41.93 20.23
N VAL A 8 -35.81 41.21 20.93
CA VAL A 8 -34.38 41.13 20.61
C VAL A 8 -34.13 39.82 19.86
N ALA A 9 -33.74 39.92 18.58
CA ALA A 9 -33.34 38.78 17.77
C ALA A 9 -31.85 38.49 18.00
N VAL A 10 -31.53 37.33 18.58
CA VAL A 10 -30.15 36.86 18.76
C VAL A 10 -29.75 36.07 17.50
N VAL A 11 -28.83 36.63 16.72
CA VAL A 11 -28.25 35.97 15.54
C VAL A 11 -27.05 35.14 15.99
N LEU A 12 -27.21 33.82 16.02
CA LEU A 12 -26.14 32.85 16.25
C LEU A 12 -25.34 32.67 14.96
N LEU A 13 -24.17 33.33 14.87
CA LEU A 13 -23.18 33.07 13.83
C LEU A 13 -22.50 31.72 14.11
N SER A 14 -22.92 30.68 13.40
CA SER A 14 -22.22 29.40 13.36
C SER A 14 -20.90 29.57 12.60
N LEU A 15 -19.80 29.71 13.34
CA LEU A 15 -18.44 29.52 12.83
C LEU A 15 -18.30 28.06 12.40
N GLY A 16 -18.47 27.79 11.11
CA GLY A 16 -18.13 26.49 10.53
C GLY A 16 -16.61 26.34 10.56
N CYS A 17 -16.11 25.37 11.32
CA CYS A 17 -14.77 24.85 11.09
C CYS A 17 -14.79 24.08 9.77
N ASP A 18 -14.27 24.67 8.71
CA ASP A 18 -13.89 23.94 7.50
C ASP A 18 -12.72 23.01 7.87
N SER A 19 -13.04 21.78 8.25
CA SER A 19 -12.05 20.70 8.29
C SER A 19 -11.69 20.34 6.85
N GLN A 20 -10.65 20.99 6.32
CA GLN A 20 -10.02 20.56 5.07
C GLN A 20 -9.47 19.15 5.27
N ALA A 21 -9.89 18.21 4.42
CA ALA A 21 -9.33 16.87 4.42
C ALA A 21 -7.82 16.95 4.13
N PRO A 22 -6.99 16.13 4.79
CA PRO A 22 -5.56 16.11 4.52
C PRO A 22 -5.31 15.83 3.03
N VAL A 23 -4.49 16.69 2.42
CA VAL A 23 -4.06 16.52 1.02
C VAL A 23 -3.15 15.29 0.96
N THR A 24 -3.46 14.36 0.05
CA THR A 24 -2.64 13.17 -0.18
C THR A 24 -1.96 13.26 -1.54
N GLU A 25 -0.64 13.08 -1.55
CA GLU A 25 0.23 13.17 -2.72
C GLU A 25 0.78 11.80 -3.13
N SER A 26 1.13 11.65 -4.41
CA SER A 26 1.83 10.48 -4.93
C SER A 26 3.33 10.70 -4.93
N ALA A 27 4.08 9.68 -4.53
CA ALA A 27 5.51 9.57 -4.75
C ALA A 27 5.83 8.20 -5.34
N VAL A 28 6.76 8.13 -6.29
CA VAL A 28 7.07 6.90 -7.02
C VAL A 28 8.43 6.36 -6.59
N THR A 29 8.49 5.06 -6.37
CA THR A 29 9.73 4.29 -6.18
C THR A 29 9.86 3.28 -7.31
N THR A 30 11.03 3.24 -7.93
CA THR A 30 11.39 2.18 -8.89
C THR A 30 11.72 0.89 -8.13
N LEU A 31 11.24 -0.24 -8.65
CA LEU A 31 11.41 -1.60 -8.10
C LEU A 31 12.35 -2.45 -8.97
N ASP A 32 12.91 -1.89 -10.04
CA ASP A 32 13.86 -2.57 -10.90
C ASP A 32 15.27 -2.65 -10.29
N ILE A 33 16.12 -3.46 -10.93
CA ILE A 33 17.50 -3.72 -10.48
C ILE A 33 18.42 -2.50 -10.52
N PHE A 34 18.04 -1.42 -11.22
CA PHE A 34 18.83 -0.20 -11.33
C PHE A 34 18.42 0.83 -10.26
N GLY A 35 17.18 0.79 -9.81
CA GLY A 35 16.64 1.64 -8.75
C GLY A 35 16.90 1.12 -7.34
N CYS A 36 17.28 -0.15 -7.17
CA CYS A 36 17.39 -0.81 -5.87
C CYS A 36 18.79 -1.36 -5.60
N GLU A 37 19.19 -1.35 -4.32
CA GLU A 37 20.42 -1.96 -3.84
C GLU A 37 20.23 -3.47 -3.65
N GLU A 38 21.03 -4.30 -4.34
CA GLU A 38 21.05 -5.74 -4.10
C GLU A 38 21.77 -6.07 -2.78
N ARG A 39 21.18 -6.93 -1.97
CA ARG A 39 21.74 -7.45 -0.71
C ARG A 39 21.56 -8.96 -0.64
N ILE A 40 22.35 -9.58 0.23
CA ILE A 40 22.29 -11.02 0.52
C ILE A 40 21.68 -11.20 1.91
N ASP A 41 20.70 -12.08 2.01
CA ASP A 41 20.19 -12.56 3.29
C ASP A 41 21.13 -13.64 3.81
N TYR A 42 22.03 -13.26 4.72
CA TYR A 42 23.00 -14.18 5.34
C TYR A 42 22.35 -15.11 6.38
N ASP A 43 21.10 -14.86 6.78
CA ASP A 43 20.36 -15.73 7.69
C ASP A 43 19.62 -16.85 6.92
N ASP A 44 19.44 -16.71 5.60
CA ASP A 44 19.00 -17.80 4.72
C ASP A 44 20.20 -18.73 4.38
N PRO A 45 20.11 -20.05 4.63
CA PRO A 45 21.18 -21.00 4.28
C PRO A 45 21.48 -21.06 2.78
N ASN A 46 20.61 -20.54 1.92
CA ASN A 46 20.83 -20.43 0.48
C ASN A 46 21.41 -19.09 0.05
N GLU A 47 21.71 -18.19 1.00
CA GLU A 47 22.21 -16.83 0.76
C GLU A 47 21.35 -16.09 -0.28
N THR A 48 20.02 -16.15 -0.11
CA THR A 48 19.07 -15.59 -1.07
C THR A 48 19.28 -14.09 -1.24
N THR A 49 19.33 -13.62 -2.49
CA THR A 49 19.41 -12.19 -2.78
C THR A 49 18.05 -11.50 -2.71
N PHE A 50 18.05 -10.27 -2.21
CA PHE A 50 16.91 -9.37 -2.21
C PHE A 50 17.35 -7.96 -2.63
N HIS A 51 16.38 -7.11 -2.98
CA HIS A 51 16.66 -5.74 -3.38
C HIS A 51 16.01 -4.76 -2.40
N VAL A 52 16.78 -3.77 -1.94
CA VAL A 52 16.31 -2.68 -1.10
C VAL A 52 16.09 -1.45 -1.98
N CYS A 53 14.84 -1.04 -2.13
CA CYS A 53 14.42 0.07 -2.95
C CYS A 53 14.12 1.29 -2.07
N PRO A 54 14.70 2.47 -2.35
CA PRO A 54 14.47 3.67 -1.56
C PRO A 54 13.01 4.12 -1.66
N GLY A 55 12.39 4.41 -0.52
CA GLY A 55 11.02 4.90 -0.43
C GLY A 55 10.93 6.38 -0.08
N VAL A 56 9.86 6.74 0.65
CA VAL A 56 9.58 8.09 1.12
C VAL A 56 9.71 8.20 2.62
N ALA A 57 10.09 9.37 3.13
CA ALA A 57 10.17 9.63 4.58
C ALA A 57 10.97 8.55 5.35
N ASP A 58 12.12 8.15 4.78
CA ASP A 58 13.01 7.10 5.28
C ASP A 58 12.44 5.67 5.29
N TYR A 59 11.23 5.46 4.77
CA TYR A 59 10.73 4.12 4.47
C TYR A 59 11.47 3.53 3.27
N GLN A 60 11.48 2.19 3.20
CA GLN A 60 12.02 1.44 2.07
C GLN A 60 11.07 0.31 1.68
N LEU A 61 11.27 -0.24 0.48
CA LEU A 61 10.65 -1.49 0.06
C LEU A 61 11.74 -2.54 -0.11
N ILE A 62 11.55 -3.72 0.47
CA ILE A 62 12.36 -4.89 0.15
C ILE A 62 11.61 -5.70 -0.91
N VAL A 63 12.24 -5.93 -2.05
CA VAL A 63 11.75 -6.85 -3.08
C VAL A 63 12.50 -8.17 -2.92
N ARG A 64 11.77 -9.25 -2.64
CA ARG A 64 12.36 -10.58 -2.41
C ARG A 64 11.70 -11.66 -3.24
N LYS A 65 12.42 -12.76 -3.45
CA LYS A 65 11.85 -14.00 -3.96
C LYS A 65 11.32 -14.84 -2.79
N VAL A 66 10.14 -15.42 -2.95
CA VAL A 66 9.50 -16.28 -1.95
C VAL A 66 9.05 -17.61 -2.58
N GLY A 67 9.33 -18.72 -1.87
CA GLY A 67 9.02 -20.07 -2.32
C GLY A 67 9.58 -20.39 -3.71
N SER A 68 8.72 -20.85 -4.62
CA SER A 68 9.05 -21.24 -6.00
C SER A 68 9.39 -20.08 -6.95
N GLY A 69 10.10 -19.06 -6.47
CA GLY A 69 10.54 -17.90 -7.27
C GLY A 69 9.48 -16.82 -7.48
N ARG A 70 8.39 -16.82 -6.71
CA ARG A 70 7.41 -15.73 -6.71
C ARG A 70 8.07 -14.47 -6.16
N LYS A 71 7.65 -13.29 -6.60
CA LYS A 71 8.11 -12.03 -6.00
C LYS A 71 7.11 -11.54 -4.95
N SER A 72 7.62 -11.02 -3.85
CA SER A 72 6.85 -10.27 -2.85
C SER A 72 7.59 -8.99 -2.48
N ILE A 73 6.89 -8.12 -1.76
CA ILE A 73 7.45 -6.88 -1.22
C ILE A 73 7.20 -6.83 0.28
N ASP A 74 8.10 -6.21 1.01
CA ASP A 74 7.91 -5.84 2.41
C ASP A 74 8.14 -4.34 2.58
N VAL A 75 7.43 -3.77 3.55
CA VAL A 75 7.62 -2.39 3.96
C VAL A 75 8.65 -2.36 5.07
N VAL A 76 9.67 -1.53 4.92
CA VAL A 76 10.64 -1.23 5.98
C VAL A 76 10.34 0.15 6.52
N THR A 77 10.11 0.25 7.82
CA THR A 77 9.88 1.52 8.51
C THR A 77 11.19 2.26 8.79
N PRO A 78 11.14 3.57 9.12
CA PRO A 78 12.34 4.36 9.40
C PRO A 78 13.20 3.86 10.57
N ASP A 79 12.61 3.13 11.52
CA ASP A 79 13.30 2.47 12.64
C ASP A 79 13.81 1.07 12.29
N GLY A 80 13.58 0.61 11.06
CA GLY A 80 14.11 -0.65 10.53
C GLY A 80 13.24 -1.88 10.77
N GLU A 81 12.00 -1.71 11.25
CA GLU A 81 11.05 -2.81 11.35
C GLU A 81 10.58 -3.22 9.95
N ILE A 82 10.43 -4.54 9.74
CA ILE A 82 10.10 -5.12 8.45
C ILE A 82 8.71 -5.74 8.53
N TYR A 83 7.84 -5.33 7.61
CA TYR A 83 6.47 -5.79 7.49
C TYR A 83 6.24 -6.49 6.15
N PRO A 84 6.28 -7.83 6.11
CA PRO A 84 5.98 -8.59 4.90
C PRO A 84 4.56 -8.35 4.39
N LEU A 85 4.40 -8.13 3.09
CA LEU A 85 3.06 -7.98 2.49
C LEU A 85 2.47 -9.31 2.00
N ASP A 86 3.29 -10.37 1.95
CA ASP A 86 2.89 -11.74 1.61
C ASP A 86 1.93 -11.81 0.41
N LEU A 87 2.34 -11.24 -0.73
CA LEU A 87 1.53 -11.19 -1.94
C LEU A 87 1.13 -12.59 -2.44
N GLN A 88 1.99 -13.59 -2.19
CA GLN A 88 1.72 -14.98 -2.50
C GLN A 88 0.51 -15.54 -1.73
N ASP A 89 0.26 -15.04 -0.53
CA ASP A 89 -0.80 -15.53 0.35
C ASP A 89 -2.05 -14.66 0.30
N THR A 90 -1.92 -13.37 -0.02
CA THR A 90 -3.04 -12.42 -0.02
C THR A 90 -3.53 -12.06 -1.42
N VAL A 91 -2.67 -12.11 -2.44
CA VAL A 91 -2.98 -11.64 -3.80
C VAL A 91 -3.14 -12.79 -4.79
N SER A 92 -2.17 -13.70 -4.88
CA SER A 92 -2.29 -14.91 -5.71
C SER A 92 -1.26 -15.97 -5.34
N ARG A 93 -1.64 -17.25 -5.37
CA ARG A 93 -0.70 -18.36 -5.18
C ARG A 93 0.04 -18.78 -6.43
N ASP A 94 -0.34 -18.25 -7.58
CA ASP A 94 0.36 -18.50 -8.84
C ASP A 94 1.69 -17.73 -8.87
N MET A 95 2.43 -17.82 -9.97
CA MET A 95 3.65 -17.05 -10.12
C MET A 95 3.33 -15.55 -10.20
N ILE A 96 3.96 -14.76 -9.34
CA ILE A 96 3.79 -13.30 -9.27
C ILE A 96 5.03 -12.60 -9.81
N GLU A 97 4.81 -11.64 -10.70
CA GLU A 97 5.73 -10.56 -11.04
C GLU A 97 5.17 -9.22 -10.58
N LEU A 98 6.08 -8.32 -10.23
CA LEU A 98 5.76 -6.96 -9.80
C LEU A 98 5.91 -6.01 -10.99
N SER A 99 5.17 -4.92 -10.99
CA SER A 99 5.49 -3.76 -11.83
C SER A 99 6.87 -3.21 -11.48
N ASP A 100 7.48 -2.51 -12.44
CA ASP A 100 8.79 -1.86 -12.26
C ASP A 100 8.73 -0.65 -11.30
N GLU A 101 7.53 -0.25 -10.88
CA GLU A 101 7.30 0.88 -9.99
C GLU A 101 6.27 0.54 -8.90
N ALA A 102 6.41 1.21 -7.76
CA ALA A 102 5.44 1.30 -6.69
C ALA A 102 5.08 2.77 -6.44
N THR A 103 3.82 3.05 -6.14
CA THR A 103 3.35 4.41 -5.81
C THR A 103 3.00 4.49 -4.34
N TRP A 104 3.72 5.34 -3.61
CA TRP A 104 3.38 5.73 -2.25
C TRP A 104 2.30 6.81 -2.27
N ARG A 105 1.34 6.68 -1.34
CA ARG A 105 0.39 7.73 -1.01
C ARG A 105 0.81 8.35 0.31
N VAL A 106 1.05 9.66 0.30
CA VAL A 106 1.70 10.37 1.41
C VAL A 106 0.84 11.54 1.84
N GLN A 107 0.61 11.66 3.13
CA GLN A 107 -0.05 12.82 3.74
C GLN A 107 0.99 13.70 4.43
N SER A 108 0.75 15.01 4.43
CA SER A 108 1.55 15.94 5.22
C SER A 108 0.79 16.31 6.49
N THR A 109 1.37 16.03 7.66
CA THR A 109 0.83 16.44 8.96
C THR A 109 1.92 17.15 9.74
N ASP A 110 1.68 18.39 10.15
CA ASP A 110 2.64 19.23 10.89
C ASP A 110 4.03 19.33 10.20
N GLY A 111 4.04 19.38 8.86
CA GLY A 111 5.26 19.46 8.06
C GLY A 111 6.04 18.15 7.94
N LYS A 112 5.50 17.04 8.44
CA LYS A 112 6.07 15.70 8.29
C LYS A 112 5.30 14.91 7.24
N LEU A 113 6.05 14.26 6.36
CA LEU A 113 5.51 13.31 5.40
C LEU A 113 5.22 11.99 6.10
N LEU A 114 3.97 11.54 6.00
CA LEU A 114 3.46 10.30 6.56
C LEU A 114 2.90 9.45 5.44
N PRO A 115 3.60 8.38 5.04
CA PRO A 115 3.07 7.42 4.07
C PRO A 115 1.86 6.70 4.67
N VAL A 116 0.76 6.65 3.92
CA VAL A 116 -0.49 5.99 4.34
C VAL A 116 -0.78 4.72 3.56
N ALA A 117 -0.22 4.60 2.34
CA ALA A 117 -0.35 3.41 1.53
C ALA A 117 0.79 3.27 0.52
N VAL A 118 0.98 2.05 0.03
CA VAL A 118 1.74 1.74 -1.19
C VAL A 118 0.84 0.99 -2.16
N VAL A 119 0.89 1.39 -3.42
CA VAL A 119 0.22 0.73 -4.53
C VAL A 119 1.26 0.03 -5.39
N VAL A 120 1.05 -1.26 -5.65
CA VAL A 120 1.95 -2.06 -6.51
C VAL A 120 1.13 -2.81 -7.55
N GLY A 121 1.59 -2.79 -8.80
CA GLY A 121 1.06 -3.62 -9.87
C GLY A 121 1.57 -5.06 -9.74
N VAL A 122 0.67 -6.02 -9.85
CA VAL A 122 0.97 -7.45 -9.78
C VAL A 122 0.48 -8.14 -11.04
N ALA A 123 1.40 -8.77 -11.76
CA ALA A 123 1.09 -9.65 -12.89
C ALA A 123 1.17 -11.12 -12.42
N VAL A 124 0.14 -11.90 -12.76
CA VAL A 124 0.01 -13.29 -12.34
C VAL A 124 0.11 -14.21 -13.54
N ARG A 125 0.88 -15.29 -13.40
CA ARG A 125 1.00 -16.38 -14.39
C ARG A 125 0.56 -17.70 -13.76
N GLY A 126 -0.63 -18.17 -14.14
CA GLY A 126 -1.23 -19.41 -13.62
C GLY A 126 -1.63 -20.42 -14.70
N SER A 127 -1.25 -20.21 -15.96
CA SER A 127 -1.62 -21.09 -17.07
C SER A 127 -0.73 -22.33 -17.11
N LEU A 128 -1.33 -23.52 -16.98
CA LEU A 128 -0.60 -24.80 -17.09
C LEU A 128 -0.11 -25.07 -18.52
N ASP A 129 -0.88 -24.65 -19.52
CA ASP A 129 -0.57 -24.86 -20.93
C ASP A 129 0.52 -23.92 -21.45
N ASP A 130 0.65 -22.75 -20.82
CA ASP A 130 1.66 -21.73 -21.15
C ASP A 130 2.09 -21.00 -19.88
N PRO A 131 3.17 -21.45 -19.22
CA PRO A 131 3.67 -20.86 -17.98
C PRO A 131 4.15 -19.41 -18.10
N THR A 132 4.32 -18.89 -19.32
CA THR A 132 4.75 -17.51 -19.57
C THR A 132 3.58 -16.53 -19.68
N LYS A 133 2.38 -17.05 -19.94
CA LYS A 133 1.17 -16.26 -20.14
C LYS A 133 0.71 -15.59 -18.85
N ILE A 134 0.53 -14.27 -18.91
CA ILE A 134 -0.13 -13.51 -17.86
C ILE A 134 -1.63 -13.81 -17.89
N THR A 135 -2.16 -14.37 -16.81
CA THR A 135 -3.56 -14.77 -16.66
C THR A 135 -4.39 -13.71 -15.94
N ALA A 136 -3.75 -12.89 -15.10
CA ALA A 136 -4.40 -11.77 -14.42
C ALA A 136 -3.42 -10.63 -14.12
N ARG A 137 -3.97 -9.43 -13.94
CA ARG A 137 -3.24 -8.25 -13.46
C ARG A 137 -4.05 -7.60 -12.35
N TYR A 138 -3.36 -7.15 -11.31
CA TYR A 138 -3.96 -6.50 -10.15
C TYR A 138 -3.24 -5.21 -9.79
N HIS A 139 -3.99 -4.23 -9.32
CA HIS A 139 -3.48 -3.21 -8.42
C HIS A 139 -3.66 -3.68 -6.98
N THR A 140 -2.56 -3.73 -6.25
CA THR A 140 -2.55 -4.12 -4.84
C THR A 140 -2.27 -2.90 -4.00
N ILE A 141 -3.04 -2.70 -2.93
CA ILE A 141 -2.91 -1.56 -2.03
C ILE A 141 -2.53 -2.11 -0.67
N ALA A 142 -1.36 -1.74 -0.20
CA ALA A 142 -0.89 -1.98 1.16
C ALA A 142 -1.16 -0.75 2.02
N ARG A 143 -1.75 -0.96 3.20
CA ARG A 143 -1.80 0.05 4.25
C ARG A 143 -0.42 0.18 4.90
N ILE A 144 -0.02 1.40 5.20
CA ILE A 144 1.12 1.69 6.08
C ILE A 144 0.57 2.33 7.35
N ALA A 145 0.74 1.67 8.48
CA ALA A 145 0.21 2.13 9.75
C ALA A 145 1.17 1.81 10.90
N GLY A 146 2.23 2.62 11.06
CA GLY A 146 3.14 2.59 12.21
C GLY A 146 3.71 1.20 12.51
N SER A 147 3.01 0.45 13.36
CA SER A 147 3.37 -0.90 13.79
C SER A 147 2.81 -2.05 12.92
N GLU A 148 2.13 -1.76 11.81
CA GLU A 148 1.57 -2.78 10.92
C GLU A 148 1.54 -2.29 9.46
N SER A 149 1.94 -3.16 8.53
CA SER A 149 1.62 -3.01 7.10
C SER A 149 1.03 -4.31 6.56
N CYS A 150 0.01 -4.20 5.72
CA CYS A 150 -0.69 -5.36 5.15
C CYS A 150 -1.45 -4.96 3.89
N ILE A 151 -1.77 -5.92 3.03
CA ILE A 151 -2.66 -5.68 1.89
C ILE A 151 -4.08 -5.43 2.38
N THR A 152 -4.69 -4.33 1.98
CA THR A 152 -6.09 -4.01 2.28
C THR A 152 -7.00 -4.18 1.07
N THR A 153 -6.45 -4.09 -0.14
CA THR A 153 -7.23 -4.12 -1.36
C THR A 153 -6.47 -4.81 -2.48
N ARG A 154 -7.18 -5.66 -3.23
CA ARG A 154 -6.75 -6.25 -4.50
C ARG A 154 -7.81 -5.93 -5.55
N LEU A 155 -7.42 -5.17 -6.58
CA LEU A 155 -8.32 -4.72 -7.65
C LEU A 155 -7.85 -5.32 -8.97
N ALA A 156 -8.74 -5.93 -9.75
CA ALA A 156 -8.38 -6.36 -11.09
C ALA A 156 -8.13 -5.13 -11.98
N ASP A 157 -7.00 -5.12 -12.68
CA ASP A 157 -6.52 -3.99 -13.50
C ASP A 157 -7.55 -3.55 -14.57
N ASN A 158 -8.32 -4.49 -15.10
CA ASN A 158 -9.35 -4.23 -16.10
C ASN A 158 -10.69 -3.69 -15.54
N GLU A 159 -10.82 -3.56 -14.22
CA GLU A 159 -12.07 -3.15 -13.55
C GLU A 159 -12.00 -1.75 -12.92
N VAL A 160 -10.81 -1.16 -12.84
CA VAL A 160 -10.57 0.13 -12.17
C VAL A 160 -9.72 1.06 -13.03
N ASN A 161 -9.84 2.36 -12.79
CA ASN A 161 -8.91 3.35 -13.34
C ASN A 161 -7.98 3.89 -12.24
N ALA A 162 -6.92 4.60 -12.65
CA ALA A 162 -5.91 5.14 -11.75
C ALA A 162 -6.51 6.01 -10.62
N ALA A 163 -7.48 6.87 -10.92
CA ALA A 163 -8.10 7.74 -9.91
C ALA A 163 -8.89 6.94 -8.85
N GLN A 164 -9.51 5.82 -9.24
CA GLN A 164 -10.18 4.92 -8.28
C GLN A 164 -9.16 4.20 -7.39
N VAL A 165 -8.03 3.78 -7.93
CA VAL A 165 -6.94 3.15 -7.17
C VAL A 165 -6.37 4.14 -6.15
N GLU A 166 -6.07 5.37 -6.56
CA GLU A 166 -5.59 6.43 -5.66
C GLU A 166 -6.62 6.74 -4.56
N ALA A 167 -7.89 6.91 -4.91
CA ALA A 167 -8.94 7.22 -3.94
C ALA A 167 -9.16 6.10 -2.90
N LEU A 168 -8.89 4.85 -3.25
CA LEU A 168 -8.91 3.72 -2.32
C LEU A 168 -7.64 3.69 -1.46
N ALA A 169 -6.48 3.96 -2.05
CA ALA A 169 -5.20 4.01 -1.36
C ALA A 169 -5.14 5.14 -0.32
N ASP A 170 -5.72 6.30 -0.61
CA ASP A 170 -5.84 7.42 0.34
C ASP A 170 -6.65 7.07 1.59
N LYS A 171 -7.48 6.02 1.52
CA LYS A 171 -8.32 5.54 2.61
C LYS A 171 -7.77 4.28 3.28
N ALA A 172 -6.63 3.74 2.82
CA ALA A 172 -6.11 2.44 3.24
C ALA A 172 -5.83 2.37 4.74
N VAL A 173 -5.42 3.48 5.37
CA VAL A 173 -5.18 3.58 6.82
C VAL A 173 -6.37 3.12 7.67
N ASN A 174 -7.60 3.25 7.13
CA ASN A 174 -8.84 2.86 7.81
C ASN A 174 -9.44 1.55 7.29
N GLN A 175 -8.77 0.86 6.37
CA GLN A 175 -9.23 -0.41 5.83
C GLN A 175 -8.65 -1.59 6.63
N PRO A 176 -9.44 -2.66 6.83
CA PRO A 176 -8.91 -3.89 7.40
C PRO A 176 -7.94 -4.57 6.43
N CYS A 177 -7.01 -5.37 6.97
CA CYS A 177 -6.19 -6.25 6.16
C CYS A 177 -7.08 -7.30 5.46
N LEU A 178 -6.72 -7.65 4.23
CA LEU A 178 -7.29 -8.81 3.56
C LEU A 178 -6.87 -10.08 4.31
N PRO A 179 -7.77 -11.07 4.42
CA PRO A 179 -7.37 -12.39 4.88
C PRO A 179 -6.46 -13.05 3.83
N ALA A 180 -5.69 -14.04 4.28
CA ALA A 180 -5.03 -14.96 3.36
C ALA A 180 -6.06 -15.66 2.45
N LEU A 181 -5.65 -15.96 1.22
CA LEU A 181 -6.45 -16.70 0.26
C LEU A 181 -6.78 -18.08 0.82
N SER A 182 -8.03 -18.49 0.65
CA SER A 182 -8.56 -19.75 1.21
C SER A 182 -7.65 -20.95 0.94
N GLY A 183 -7.23 -21.64 2.00
CA GLY A 183 -6.34 -22.81 1.95
C GLY A 183 -4.84 -22.48 1.97
N ALA A 184 -4.45 -21.27 2.37
CA ALA A 184 -3.04 -20.93 2.52
C ALA A 184 -2.52 -21.77 3.70
N PRO A 185 -1.27 -22.25 3.66
CA PRO A 185 -0.71 -22.86 4.87
C PRO A 185 -0.85 -21.84 6.00
N ASP A 186 -1.31 -22.30 7.17
CA ASP A 186 -1.35 -21.44 8.35
C ASP A 186 0.04 -20.85 8.58
N PRO A 187 0.14 -19.57 8.98
CA PRO A 187 1.42 -18.90 9.15
C PRO A 187 2.12 -19.36 10.46
N TYR A 188 2.20 -20.66 10.74
CA TYR A 188 2.96 -21.26 11.85
C TYR A 188 3.39 -22.70 11.55
#